data_AF-B5YM98-F1
#
_entry.id   AF-B5YM98-F1
#
_cell.length_a   1.000
_cell.length_b   1.000
_cell.length_c   1.000
_cell.angle_alpha   90.00
_cell.angle_beta   90.00
_cell.angle_gamma   90.00
#
_symmetry.space_group_name_H-M   'P 1'
#
loop_
_entity.id
_entity.type
_entity.pdbx_description
1 polymer ?
#
loop_
_entity_poly.entity_id
_entity_poly.type
_entity_poly.pdbx_seq_one_letter_code
_entity_poly.pdbx_strand_id
1 'polypeptide(L)'
;MPRLQRLIASTLLTLILSAWNLPSINASNVDNGDYSINYWTDYAIYPKRCITYNNNDQIMYSIYEKSYNHCSDSPLGTYITSVPTYVNAYLEQMQENADDAGKDYEAPGMADYVGCSYKQLNGKDYYLQVGCSDTDPYSLAVNIYSDAQCTTPSSVNGYDDSNIPSDLSLGFQKCTPCVIWMDKNDDEIDDGYYEYKQTNAPLCSASWEYKETCDGKCQLMAKEVKTREGWNKADKVLLSILSLFGFAMLLAIIKKRSKMSNKDALLEQAAISAAGLQQTHIIGMFCLLILIILMFALVGLKKITWALLLILNIVLFAYLMKLTVDGSVKETIIGPDGKIVEQADSDDEEEYEVESAAASGRGGAYENPDLPQIS
;
A
#
# COMPACT_ATOMS: atom_id res chain seq x y z
N MET A 1 28.53 -28.24 17.98
CA MET A 1 27.54 -27.61 17.07
C MET A 1 26.37 -26.82 17.73
N PRO A 2 25.97 -26.96 19.02
CA PRO A 2 24.74 -26.30 19.52
C PRO A 2 24.85 -24.79 19.75
N ARG A 3 26.07 -24.23 19.88
CA ARG A 3 26.27 -22.77 20.06
C ARG A 3 26.02 -21.95 18.79
N LEU A 4 26.24 -22.53 17.60
CA LEU A 4 26.06 -21.82 16.33
C LEU A 4 24.57 -21.70 15.95
N GLN A 5 23.75 -22.70 16.28
CA GLN A 5 22.29 -22.66 16.06
C GLN A 5 21.58 -21.63 16.94
N ARG A 6 22.03 -21.39 18.18
CA ARG A 6 21.44 -20.36 19.05
C ARG A 6 21.76 -18.94 18.59
N LEU A 7 22.93 -18.70 17.99
CA LEU A 7 23.27 -17.37 17.47
C LEU A 7 22.42 -17.01 16.23
N ILE A 8 22.27 -17.94 15.28
CA ILE A 8 21.55 -17.68 14.02
C ILE A 8 20.06 -17.39 14.27
N ALA A 9 19.43 -18.08 15.22
CA ALA A 9 18.02 -17.86 15.57
C ALA A 9 17.75 -16.48 16.19
N SER A 10 18.68 -15.94 16.99
CA SER A 10 18.52 -14.65 17.66
C SER A 10 18.75 -13.45 16.74
N THR A 11 19.69 -13.55 15.80
CA THR A 11 19.98 -12.49 14.83
C THR A 11 18.92 -12.35 13.75
N LEU A 12 18.26 -13.45 13.35
CA LEU A 12 17.20 -13.39 12.34
C LEU A 12 15.92 -12.74 12.89
N LEU A 13 15.60 -12.94 14.17
CA LEU A 13 14.42 -12.37 14.81
C LEU A 13 14.52 -10.84 14.98
N THR A 14 15.73 -10.33 15.23
CA THR A 14 15.99 -8.88 15.40
C THR A 14 15.95 -8.10 14.09
N LEU A 15 16.40 -8.71 12.98
CA LEU A 15 16.30 -8.10 11.65
C LEU A 15 14.84 -7.89 11.21
N ILE A 16 13.94 -8.83 11.53
CA ILE A 16 12.51 -8.75 11.15
C ILE A 16 11.78 -7.60 11.87
N LEU A 17 12.17 -7.25 13.11
CA LEU A 17 11.53 -6.14 13.84
C LEU A 17 12.02 -4.75 13.38
N SER A 18 13.24 -4.62 12.85
CA SER A 18 13.81 -3.32 12.48
C SER A 18 13.28 -2.75 11.14
N ALA A 19 12.67 -3.58 10.30
CA ALA A 19 12.21 -3.19 8.96
C ALA A 19 10.89 -2.39 8.93
N TRP A 20 10.31 -2.05 10.08
CA TRP A 20 9.00 -1.37 10.16
C TRP A 20 9.06 0.15 10.43
N ASN A 21 10.26 0.73 10.61
CA ASN A 21 10.42 2.18 10.80
C ASN A 21 10.79 2.86 9.47
N LEU A 22 9.78 3.36 8.75
CA LEU A 22 9.97 4.21 7.58
C LEU A 22 10.16 5.69 8.00
N PRO A 23 11.12 6.42 7.42
CA PRO A 23 11.32 7.84 7.71
C PRO A 23 10.19 8.68 7.09
N SER A 24 9.68 9.62 7.89
CA SER A 24 8.77 10.69 7.49
C SER A 24 9.52 11.71 6.63
N ILE A 25 9.07 11.91 5.39
CA ILE A 25 9.58 12.97 4.50
C ILE A 25 8.92 14.29 4.91
N ASN A 26 9.69 15.24 5.42
CA ASN A 26 9.23 16.60 5.67
C ASN A 26 9.13 17.35 4.34
N ALA A 27 7.93 17.87 4.05
CA ALA A 27 7.69 18.80 2.95
C ALA A 27 8.33 20.15 3.28
N SER A 28 9.10 20.68 2.34
CA SER A 28 9.73 22.01 2.39
C SER A 28 8.66 23.10 2.42
N ASN A 29 8.74 23.99 3.41
CA ASN A 29 7.94 25.21 3.51
C ASN A 29 8.20 26.10 2.29
N VAL A 30 7.13 26.42 1.56
CA VAL A 30 7.12 27.44 0.51
C VAL A 30 6.86 28.80 1.17
N ASP A 31 7.69 29.78 0.83
CA ASP A 31 7.67 31.14 1.36
C ASP A 31 6.42 31.88 0.85
N ASN A 32 5.54 32.35 1.75
CA ASN A 32 4.31 33.07 1.45
C ASN A 32 4.61 34.55 1.09
N GLY A 33 5.27 34.78 -0.04
CA GLY A 33 5.32 36.10 -0.66
C GLY A 33 3.94 36.44 -1.23
N ASP A 34 3.41 37.62 -0.92
CA ASP A 34 2.10 38.09 -1.35
C ASP A 34 2.16 38.53 -2.83
N TYR A 35 2.22 37.54 -3.74
CA TYR A 35 2.26 37.80 -5.18
C TYR A 35 0.85 38.14 -5.69
N SER A 36 0.59 39.41 -6.00
CA SER A 36 -0.62 39.82 -6.70
C SER A 36 -0.49 39.49 -8.20
N ILE A 37 -1.34 38.60 -8.71
CA ILE A 37 -1.40 38.29 -10.15
C ILE A 37 -2.16 39.42 -10.84
N ASN A 38 -1.48 40.15 -11.74
CA ASN A 38 -2.08 41.25 -12.49
C ASN A 38 -2.69 40.79 -13.82
N TYR A 39 -2.12 39.75 -14.45
CA TYR A 39 -2.52 39.24 -15.75
C TYR A 39 -2.59 37.73 -15.73
N TRP A 40 -3.67 37.15 -16.26
CA TRP A 40 -3.93 35.71 -16.24
C TRP A 40 -3.39 34.97 -17.45
N THR A 41 -2.87 35.67 -18.47
CA THR A 41 -2.40 35.10 -19.73
C THR A 41 -1.25 34.11 -19.59
N ASP A 42 -0.42 34.34 -18.57
CA ASP A 42 0.74 33.50 -18.32
C ASP A 42 0.39 32.30 -17.44
N TYR A 43 -0.80 32.28 -16.83
CA TYR A 43 -1.13 31.28 -15.82
C TYR A 43 -1.96 30.14 -16.38
N ALA A 44 -1.82 28.98 -15.75
CA ALA A 44 -2.66 27.81 -16.01
C ALA A 44 -3.10 27.17 -14.69
N ILE A 45 -4.30 26.61 -14.71
CA ILE A 45 -4.90 25.88 -13.59
C ILE A 45 -4.98 24.39 -13.90
N TYR A 46 -4.69 23.58 -12.89
CA TYR A 46 -4.70 22.12 -12.95
C TYR A 46 -5.58 21.56 -11.83
N PRO A 47 -6.88 21.32 -12.08
CA PRO A 47 -7.74 20.61 -11.15
C PRO A 47 -7.21 19.19 -10.97
N LYS A 48 -6.69 18.90 -9.79
CA LYS A 48 -6.10 17.60 -9.49
C LYS A 48 -7.17 16.58 -9.18
N ARG A 49 -8.15 16.93 -8.33
CA ARG A 49 -9.22 16.05 -7.84
C ARG A 49 -10.17 16.80 -6.91
N CYS A 50 -11.29 16.16 -6.60
CA CYS A 50 -12.19 16.51 -5.50
C CYS A 50 -11.78 15.74 -4.22
N ILE A 51 -11.79 16.42 -3.07
CA ILE A 51 -11.54 15.83 -1.74
C ILE A 51 -12.52 16.38 -0.72
N THR A 52 -12.89 15.57 0.27
CA THR A 52 -13.58 16.04 1.47
C THR A 52 -12.55 16.38 2.55
N TYR A 53 -12.39 17.66 2.86
CA TYR A 53 -11.43 18.18 3.86
C TYR A 53 -12.15 19.07 4.86
N ASN A 54 -11.91 18.85 6.16
CA ASN A 54 -12.63 19.54 7.25
C ASN A 54 -14.17 19.44 7.15
N ASN A 55 -14.69 18.27 6.75
CA ASN A 55 -16.12 18.00 6.51
C ASN A 55 -16.74 18.84 5.39
N ASN A 56 -15.93 19.47 4.54
CA ASN A 56 -16.39 20.21 3.37
C ASN A 56 -15.80 19.61 2.11
N ASP A 57 -16.59 19.54 1.05
CA ASP A 57 -16.11 19.13 -0.26
C ASP A 57 -15.36 20.28 -0.92
N GLN A 58 -14.13 19.98 -1.35
CA GLN A 58 -13.20 20.95 -1.91
C GLN A 58 -12.54 20.42 -3.17
N ILE A 59 -12.32 21.29 -4.15
CA ILE A 59 -11.49 21.02 -5.31
C ILE A 59 -10.06 21.33 -4.96
N MET A 60 -9.19 20.33 -5.03
CA MET A 60 -7.75 20.56 -4.98
C MET A 60 -7.22 20.82 -6.38
N TYR A 61 -6.53 21.93 -6.55
CA TYR A 61 -5.94 22.34 -7.81
C TYR A 61 -4.54 22.91 -7.63
N SER A 62 -3.83 23.14 -8.72
CA SER A 62 -2.52 23.80 -8.72
C SER A 62 -2.46 24.84 -9.81
N ILE A 63 -1.76 25.94 -9.53
CA ILE A 63 -1.58 27.04 -10.46
C ILE A 63 -0.11 27.07 -10.91
N TYR A 64 0.12 27.35 -12.18
CA TYR A 64 1.44 27.41 -12.81
C TYR A 64 1.62 28.77 -13.49
N GLU A 65 2.84 29.32 -13.49
CA GLU A 65 3.19 30.63 -14.09
C GLU A 65 3.39 30.61 -15.60
N LYS A 66 3.41 29.44 -16.23
CA LYS A 66 3.60 29.33 -17.68
C LYS A 66 2.43 28.61 -18.32
N SER A 67 1.72 29.35 -19.16
CA SER A 67 0.66 28.82 -20.00
C SER A 67 1.28 27.88 -21.05
N TYR A 68 2.25 28.31 -21.85
CA TYR A 68 2.83 27.47 -22.92
C TYR A 68 3.57 26.21 -22.39
N ASN A 69 3.09 24.99 -22.74
CA ASN A 69 3.51 23.65 -22.25
C ASN A 69 3.04 23.26 -20.82
N HIS A 70 1.95 23.90 -20.38
CA HIS A 70 0.84 23.38 -19.56
C HIS A 70 1.15 22.28 -18.53
N CYS A 71 1.57 22.73 -17.34
CA CYS A 71 1.66 21.99 -16.08
C CYS A 71 2.79 20.95 -15.94
N SER A 72 3.84 21.03 -16.76
CA SER A 72 5.05 20.20 -16.61
C SER A 72 6.07 20.77 -15.61
N ASP A 73 6.05 22.08 -15.39
CA ASP A 73 6.94 22.80 -14.48
C ASP A 73 6.52 22.64 -13.00
N SER A 74 7.28 23.22 -12.06
CA SER A 74 6.86 23.27 -10.65
C SER A 74 5.65 24.20 -10.49
N PRO A 75 4.57 23.77 -9.81
CA PRO A 75 3.44 24.66 -9.55
C PRO A 75 3.86 25.78 -8.59
N LEU A 76 3.24 26.95 -8.73
CA LEU A 76 3.32 28.03 -7.74
C LEU A 76 2.89 27.56 -6.36
N GLY A 77 1.84 26.74 -6.35
CA GLY A 77 1.28 26.17 -5.15
C GLY A 77 0.19 25.16 -5.47
N THR A 78 -0.16 24.39 -4.45
CA THR A 78 -1.36 23.55 -4.46
C THR A 78 -2.34 24.15 -3.49
N TYR A 79 -3.55 24.38 -3.97
CA TYR A 79 -4.59 25.07 -3.23
C TYR A 79 -5.86 24.23 -3.22
N ILE A 80 -6.75 24.58 -2.30
CA ILE A 80 -8.11 24.04 -2.22
C ILE A 80 -9.09 25.21 -2.23
N THR A 81 -10.27 24.97 -2.78
CA THR A 81 -11.42 25.86 -2.67
C THR A 81 -12.69 25.02 -2.64
N SER A 82 -13.81 25.57 -2.17
CA SER A 82 -15.06 24.81 -2.09
C SER A 82 -15.52 24.37 -3.48
N VAL A 83 -16.15 23.18 -3.58
CA VAL A 83 -16.70 22.71 -4.87
C VAL A 83 -17.68 23.72 -5.48
N PRO A 84 -18.64 24.30 -4.73
CA PRO A 84 -19.54 25.32 -5.26
C PRO A 84 -18.81 26.53 -5.87
N THR A 85 -17.81 27.07 -5.18
CA THR A 85 -17.02 28.21 -5.66
C THR A 85 -16.30 27.88 -6.97
N TYR A 86 -15.63 26.72 -7.03
CA TYR A 86 -14.89 26.30 -8.21
C TYR A 86 -15.82 26.04 -9.41
N VAL A 87 -16.93 25.33 -9.18
CA VAL A 87 -17.89 24.98 -10.22
C VAL A 87 -18.57 26.23 -10.76
N ASN A 88 -18.98 27.17 -9.90
CA ASN A 88 -19.58 28.43 -10.36
C ASN A 88 -18.64 29.19 -11.29
N ALA A 89 -17.38 29.37 -10.86
CA ALA A 89 -16.37 30.07 -11.65
C ALA A 89 -16.03 29.33 -12.97
N TYR A 90 -16.08 28.00 -12.97
CA TYR A 90 -15.94 27.19 -14.18
C TYR A 90 -17.10 27.40 -15.16
N LEU A 91 -18.34 27.42 -14.66
CA LEU A 91 -19.53 27.65 -15.49
C LEU A 91 -19.52 29.06 -16.10
N GLU A 92 -19.14 30.07 -15.32
CA GLU A 92 -18.95 31.45 -15.81
C GLU A 92 -17.89 31.52 -16.92
N GLN A 93 -16.74 30.87 -16.71
CA GLN A 93 -15.70 30.77 -17.75
C GLN A 93 -16.21 30.11 -19.02
N MET A 94 -16.99 29.03 -18.90
CA MET A 94 -17.56 28.32 -20.05
C MET A 94 -18.59 29.15 -20.80
N GLN A 95 -19.40 29.93 -20.08
CA GLN A 95 -20.35 30.86 -20.67
C GLN A 95 -19.62 31.96 -21.46
N GLU A 96 -18.63 32.61 -20.85
CA GLU A 96 -17.82 33.63 -21.55
C GLU A 96 -17.14 33.07 -22.80
N ASN A 97 -16.57 31.86 -22.72
CA ASN A 97 -15.93 31.22 -23.87
C ASN A 97 -16.93 30.90 -25.00
N ALA A 98 -18.18 30.62 -24.66
CA ALA A 98 -19.23 30.36 -25.65
C ALA A 98 -19.68 31.66 -26.32
N ASP A 99 -19.86 32.74 -25.53
CA ASP A 99 -20.20 34.08 -26.01
C ASP A 99 -19.13 34.59 -26.99
N ASP A 100 -17.85 34.46 -26.61
CA ASP A 100 -16.67 34.73 -27.43
C ASP A 100 -16.67 33.92 -28.74
N ALA A 101 -17.02 32.64 -28.66
CA ALA A 101 -17.17 31.77 -29.82
C ALA A 101 -18.48 32.02 -30.61
N GLY A 102 -19.28 33.01 -30.22
CA GLY A 102 -20.60 33.33 -30.76
C GLY A 102 -21.52 32.12 -30.82
N LYS A 103 -21.57 31.35 -29.74
CA LYS A 103 -22.43 30.18 -29.51
C LYS A 103 -23.24 30.39 -28.24
N ASP A 104 -24.48 29.89 -28.23
CA ASP A 104 -25.28 29.88 -27.02
C ASP A 104 -24.73 28.82 -26.04
N TYR A 105 -24.50 29.22 -24.79
CA TYR A 105 -24.12 28.30 -23.73
C TYR A 105 -25.37 27.73 -23.03
N GLU A 106 -25.56 26.41 -23.14
CA GLU A 106 -26.55 25.69 -22.34
C GLU A 106 -25.86 25.15 -21.09
N ALA A 107 -26.18 25.74 -19.92
CA ALA A 107 -25.65 25.28 -18.66
C ALA A 107 -26.10 23.83 -18.38
N PRO A 108 -25.20 22.94 -17.92
CA PRO A 108 -25.58 21.57 -17.58
C PRO A 108 -26.54 21.56 -16.39
N GLY A 109 -27.41 20.56 -16.30
CA GLY A 109 -28.40 20.46 -15.21
C GLY A 109 -27.80 20.42 -13.79
N MET A 110 -26.49 20.15 -13.66
CA MET A 110 -25.74 20.28 -12.42
C MET A 110 -25.65 21.74 -11.91
N ALA A 111 -25.73 22.74 -12.80
CA ALA A 111 -25.64 24.15 -12.45
C ALA A 111 -26.70 24.57 -11.42
N ASP A 112 -27.88 23.98 -11.47
CA ASP A 112 -28.98 24.21 -10.53
C ASP A 112 -28.67 23.73 -9.09
N TYR A 113 -27.62 22.93 -8.92
CA TYR A 113 -27.16 22.38 -7.65
C TYR A 113 -25.82 22.96 -7.18
N VAL A 114 -25.31 24.02 -7.83
CA VAL A 114 -24.12 24.73 -7.33
C VAL A 114 -24.42 25.34 -5.96
N GLY A 115 -25.61 25.93 -5.83
CA GLY A 115 -26.18 26.34 -4.54
C GLY A 115 -26.85 25.18 -3.80
N CYS A 116 -27.12 25.39 -2.52
CA CYS A 116 -27.89 24.46 -1.68
C CYS A 116 -29.38 24.53 -2.06
N SER A 117 -29.85 23.58 -2.86
CA SER A 117 -31.18 23.57 -3.46
C SER A 117 -32.14 22.64 -2.71
N TYR A 118 -33.31 23.15 -2.31
CA TYR A 118 -34.32 22.37 -1.57
C TYR A 118 -34.98 21.29 -2.45
N LYS A 119 -35.15 20.09 -1.91
CA LYS A 119 -35.89 19.00 -2.55
C LYS A 119 -36.61 18.13 -1.51
N GLN A 120 -37.89 17.85 -1.76
CA GLN A 120 -38.67 16.94 -0.93
C GLN A 120 -38.60 15.51 -1.49
N LEU A 121 -38.09 14.56 -0.70
CA LEU A 121 -38.01 13.13 -1.05
C LEU A 121 -38.80 12.32 -0.03
N ASN A 122 -39.81 11.57 -0.47
CA ASN A 122 -40.67 10.73 0.39
C ASN A 122 -41.29 11.50 1.57
N GLY A 123 -41.69 12.77 1.36
CA GLY A 123 -42.29 13.61 2.39
C GLY A 123 -41.32 14.12 3.47
N LYS A 124 -40.01 13.94 3.27
CA LYS A 124 -38.96 14.57 4.08
C LYS A 124 -38.23 15.62 3.26
N ASP A 125 -37.86 16.70 3.93
CA ASP A 125 -37.15 17.83 3.36
C ASP A 125 -35.65 17.54 3.34
N TYR A 126 -35.04 17.70 2.17
CA TYR A 126 -33.61 17.57 1.97
C TYR A 126 -33.09 18.76 1.17
N TYR A 127 -31.77 18.91 1.15
CA TYR A 127 -31.08 19.89 0.35
C TYR A 127 -30.03 19.21 -0.50
N LEU A 128 -29.86 19.66 -1.73
CA LEU A 128 -28.94 19.12 -2.71
C LEU A 128 -27.88 20.15 -3.02
N GLN A 129 -26.62 19.72 -3.06
CA GLN A 129 -25.52 20.55 -3.52
C GLN A 129 -24.47 19.70 -4.23
N VAL A 130 -23.86 20.25 -5.26
CA VAL A 130 -22.72 19.64 -5.95
C VAL A 130 -21.54 19.48 -4.99
N GLY A 131 -20.97 18.29 -4.98
CA GLY A 131 -19.87 17.91 -4.10
C GLY A 131 -18.96 16.88 -4.77
N CYS A 132 -18.08 16.29 -3.95
CA CYS A 132 -17.21 15.22 -4.40
C CYS A 132 -17.99 13.91 -4.49
N SER A 133 -17.70 13.08 -5.50
CA SER A 133 -18.16 11.70 -5.48
C SER A 133 -17.30 10.88 -4.51
N ASP A 134 -17.97 10.02 -3.74
CA ASP A 134 -17.34 8.96 -2.92
C ASP A 134 -16.68 7.87 -3.78
N THR A 135 -17.17 7.65 -5.01
CA THR A 135 -16.69 6.58 -5.89
C THR A 135 -15.47 6.95 -6.72
N ASP A 136 -15.44 8.16 -7.28
CA ASP A 136 -14.36 8.64 -8.14
C ASP A 136 -13.92 10.06 -7.75
N PRO A 137 -12.69 10.25 -7.23
CA PRO A 137 -12.18 11.57 -6.85
C PRO A 137 -11.97 12.50 -8.05
N TYR A 138 -12.11 12.02 -9.28
CA TYR A 138 -12.04 12.79 -10.51
C TYR A 138 -13.43 13.09 -11.09
N SER A 139 -14.48 12.92 -10.29
CA SER A 139 -15.85 13.20 -10.68
C SER A 139 -16.57 14.03 -9.61
N LEU A 140 -17.63 14.70 -10.03
CA LEU A 140 -18.54 15.40 -9.14
C LEU A 140 -19.85 14.64 -9.05
N ALA A 141 -20.44 14.70 -7.86
CA ALA A 141 -21.76 14.16 -7.56
C ALA A 141 -22.65 15.26 -6.96
N VAL A 142 -23.95 14.99 -6.90
CA VAL A 142 -24.90 15.83 -6.16
C VAL A 142 -25.17 15.16 -4.82
N ASN A 143 -24.66 15.77 -3.76
CA ASN A 143 -24.71 15.24 -2.40
C ASN A 143 -25.98 15.72 -1.69
N ILE A 144 -26.51 14.88 -0.80
CA ILE A 144 -27.74 15.17 -0.05
C ILE A 144 -27.41 15.62 1.36
N TYR A 145 -28.04 16.70 1.78
CA TYR A 145 -27.89 17.31 3.09
C TYR A 145 -29.22 17.39 3.84
N SER A 146 -29.13 17.37 5.17
CA SER A 146 -30.29 17.47 6.07
C SER A 146 -30.61 18.90 6.51
N ASP A 147 -29.73 19.85 6.21
CA ASP A 147 -29.83 21.25 6.60
C ASP A 147 -29.76 22.19 5.39
N ALA A 148 -30.37 23.37 5.53
CA ALA A 148 -30.46 24.38 4.47
C ALA A 148 -29.13 25.07 4.13
N GLN A 149 -28.06 24.77 4.87
CA GLN A 149 -26.71 25.29 4.60
C GLN A 149 -25.83 24.24 3.93
N CYS A 150 -26.34 23.03 3.68
CA CYS A 150 -25.61 21.91 3.10
C CYS A 150 -24.32 21.58 3.88
N THR A 151 -24.41 21.53 5.21
CA THR A 151 -23.27 21.25 6.10
C THR A 151 -23.29 19.85 6.71
N THR A 152 -24.48 19.25 6.82
CA THR A 152 -24.71 17.96 7.49
C THR A 152 -25.17 16.93 6.46
N PRO A 153 -24.26 16.06 5.97
CA PRO A 153 -24.58 15.07 4.95
C PRO A 153 -25.65 14.10 5.46
N SER A 154 -26.55 13.70 4.57
CA SER A 154 -27.64 12.79 4.86
C SER A 154 -27.40 11.43 4.20
N SER A 155 -27.27 10.38 5.01
CA SER A 155 -27.04 9.01 4.53
C SER A 155 -28.34 8.34 4.05
N VAL A 156 -29.07 8.97 3.13
CA VAL A 156 -30.26 8.38 2.53
C VAL A 156 -29.82 7.34 1.50
N ASN A 157 -29.90 6.06 1.90
CA ASN A 157 -29.54 4.91 1.07
C ASN A 157 -30.07 5.04 -0.37
N GLY A 158 -29.15 5.09 -1.34
CA GLY A 158 -29.44 5.02 -2.78
C GLY A 158 -29.54 6.38 -3.51
N TYR A 159 -29.29 7.50 -2.83
CA TYR A 159 -29.22 8.81 -3.48
C TYR A 159 -27.85 9.49 -3.36
N ASP A 160 -26.95 8.98 -2.52
CA ASP A 160 -25.53 9.35 -2.61
C ASP A 160 -25.01 8.94 -4.00
N ASP A 161 -24.31 9.87 -4.65
CA ASP A 161 -23.46 9.65 -5.82
C ASP A 161 -24.04 9.28 -7.19
N SER A 162 -25.32 8.90 -7.35
CA SER A 162 -25.59 7.97 -8.46
C SER A 162 -26.84 8.13 -9.33
N ASN A 163 -27.62 9.21 -9.26
CA ASN A 163 -28.81 9.30 -10.13
C ASN A 163 -29.08 10.62 -10.87
N ILE A 164 -28.21 11.62 -10.74
CA ILE A 164 -28.27 12.78 -11.62
C ILE A 164 -27.09 12.65 -12.58
N PRO A 165 -27.31 12.37 -13.88
CA PRO A 165 -26.23 12.32 -14.84
C PRO A 165 -25.49 13.65 -14.81
N SER A 166 -24.23 13.61 -14.38
CA SER A 166 -23.36 14.78 -14.36
C SER A 166 -22.73 14.93 -15.74
N ASP A 167 -23.38 15.69 -16.61
CA ASP A 167 -22.80 16.08 -17.91
C ASP A 167 -21.64 17.08 -17.74
N LEU A 168 -21.42 17.60 -16.53
CA LEU A 168 -20.32 18.49 -16.21
C LEU A 168 -19.01 17.71 -15.99
N SER A 169 -18.14 17.72 -16.99
CA SER A 169 -16.74 17.29 -16.82
C SER A 169 -15.86 18.51 -16.54
N LEU A 170 -15.42 18.68 -15.29
CA LEU A 170 -14.46 19.74 -14.89
C LEU A 170 -13.05 19.58 -15.51
N GLY A 171 -12.81 18.52 -16.30
CA GLY A 171 -11.50 18.25 -16.87
C GLY A 171 -10.44 17.98 -15.81
N PHE A 172 -10.76 17.22 -14.75
CA PHE A 172 -9.74 16.80 -13.79
C PHE A 172 -8.54 16.17 -14.49
N GLN A 173 -7.36 16.42 -13.95
CA GLN A 173 -6.07 16.02 -14.51
C GLN A 173 -5.77 16.59 -15.91
N LYS A 174 -6.49 17.63 -16.33
CA LYS A 174 -6.15 18.41 -17.52
C LYS A 174 -5.67 19.79 -17.09
N CYS A 175 -4.59 20.22 -17.69
CA CYS A 175 -4.07 21.57 -17.50
C CYS A 175 -4.82 22.50 -18.45
N THR A 176 -5.42 23.55 -17.90
CA THR A 176 -6.22 24.52 -18.66
C THR A 176 -5.60 25.90 -18.49
N PRO A 177 -5.30 26.63 -19.59
CA PRO A 177 -4.88 28.02 -19.46
C PRO A 177 -5.98 28.85 -18.80
N CYS A 178 -5.60 29.85 -18.01
CA CYS A 178 -6.56 30.73 -17.35
C CYS A 178 -7.32 31.61 -18.36
N VAL A 179 -6.65 32.01 -19.44
CA VAL A 179 -7.25 32.78 -20.54
C VAL A 179 -7.29 31.91 -21.78
N ILE A 180 -8.47 31.79 -22.37
CA ILE A 180 -8.68 31.09 -23.64
C ILE A 180 -9.06 32.13 -24.68
N TRP A 181 -8.24 32.25 -25.71
CA TRP A 181 -8.44 33.21 -26.79
C TRP A 181 -9.39 32.61 -27.83
N MET A 182 -10.59 33.18 -27.95
CA MET A 182 -11.57 32.83 -28.99
C MET A 182 -12.16 34.11 -29.56
N ASP A 183 -11.50 34.70 -30.55
CA ASP A 183 -12.08 35.84 -31.26
C ASP A 183 -12.77 35.36 -32.54
N LYS A 184 -14.10 35.36 -32.55
CA LYS A 184 -14.90 35.03 -33.74
C LYS A 184 -15.01 36.22 -34.68
N ASN A 185 -14.98 37.43 -34.14
CA ASN A 185 -15.13 38.67 -34.86
C ASN A 185 -13.75 39.32 -34.95
N ASP A 186 -12.81 38.66 -35.63
CA ASP A 186 -11.54 39.25 -36.05
C ASP A 186 -11.81 40.37 -37.07
N ASP A 187 -12.54 41.39 -36.64
CA ASP A 187 -13.04 42.52 -37.39
C ASP A 187 -12.09 43.73 -37.29
N GLU A 188 -10.92 43.51 -36.68
CA GLU A 188 -9.87 44.49 -36.43
C GLU A 188 -10.35 45.70 -35.58
N ILE A 189 -11.52 45.59 -34.92
CA ILE A 189 -12.04 46.65 -34.06
C ILE A 189 -11.40 46.53 -32.67
N ASP A 190 -10.76 47.62 -32.24
CA ASP A 190 -10.24 47.79 -30.87
C ASP A 190 -11.40 48.03 -29.89
N ASP A 191 -12.08 46.95 -29.50
CA ASP A 191 -13.19 46.93 -28.54
C ASP A 191 -12.71 46.71 -27.09
N GLY A 192 -11.39 46.66 -26.87
CA GLY A 192 -10.79 46.37 -25.57
C GLY A 192 -10.91 44.91 -25.13
N TYR A 193 -11.29 43.98 -26.03
CA TYR A 193 -11.41 42.55 -25.74
C TYR A 193 -10.12 41.98 -25.14
N TYR A 194 -8.97 42.35 -25.71
CA TYR A 194 -7.67 41.87 -25.25
C TYR A 194 -7.32 42.34 -23.84
N GLU A 195 -7.52 43.62 -23.51
CA GLU A 195 -7.28 44.16 -22.17
C GLU A 195 -8.21 43.52 -21.14
N TYR A 196 -9.49 43.33 -21.50
CA TYR A 196 -10.47 42.70 -20.64
C TYR A 196 -10.10 41.24 -20.35
N LYS A 197 -9.83 40.43 -21.38
CA LYS A 197 -9.51 39.00 -21.22
C LYS A 197 -8.20 38.72 -20.50
N GLN A 198 -7.23 39.64 -20.58
CA GLN A 198 -5.99 39.51 -19.81
C GLN A 198 -6.22 39.55 -18.29
N THR A 199 -7.24 40.29 -17.84
CA THR A 199 -7.51 40.53 -16.42
C THR A 199 -8.74 39.76 -15.92
N ASN A 200 -9.66 39.41 -16.81
CA ASN A 200 -10.86 38.66 -16.51
C ASN A 200 -10.72 37.19 -16.93
N ALA A 201 -10.39 36.35 -15.95
CA ALA A 201 -10.36 34.89 -16.08
C ALA A 201 -11.18 34.27 -14.95
N PRO A 202 -12.53 34.22 -15.05
CA PRO A 202 -13.43 33.87 -13.95
C PRO A 202 -12.98 32.67 -13.11
N LEU A 203 -12.57 31.58 -13.78
CA LEU A 203 -12.12 30.38 -13.09
C LEU A 203 -10.86 30.61 -12.25
N CYS A 204 -9.83 31.24 -12.83
CA CYS A 204 -8.56 31.44 -12.15
C CYS A 204 -8.60 32.58 -11.14
N SER A 205 -9.31 33.66 -11.44
CA SER A 205 -9.49 34.80 -10.53
C SER A 205 -10.24 34.39 -9.27
N ALA A 206 -11.39 33.73 -9.40
CA ALA A 206 -12.15 33.24 -8.26
C ALA A 206 -11.38 32.16 -7.49
N SER A 207 -10.74 31.22 -8.19
CA SER A 207 -9.88 30.23 -7.53
C SER A 207 -8.78 30.91 -6.71
N TRP A 208 -8.12 31.93 -7.25
CA TRP A 208 -7.05 32.65 -6.55
C TRP A 208 -7.53 33.50 -5.39
N GLU A 209 -8.69 34.14 -5.51
CA GLU A 209 -9.30 34.94 -4.45
C GLU A 209 -9.72 34.05 -3.27
N TYR A 210 -10.38 32.93 -3.55
CA TYR A 210 -10.90 32.00 -2.54
C TYR A 210 -9.96 30.80 -2.31
N LYS A 211 -8.65 30.97 -2.54
CA LYS A 211 -7.67 29.89 -2.34
C LYS A 211 -7.35 29.70 -0.86
N GLU A 212 -7.35 28.44 -0.44
CA GLU A 212 -6.74 28.01 0.81
C GLU A 212 -5.49 27.19 0.47
N THR A 213 -4.38 27.41 1.17
CA THR A 213 -3.16 26.62 0.96
C THR A 213 -3.36 25.18 1.42
N CYS A 214 -3.13 24.22 0.52
CA CYS A 214 -3.24 22.79 0.83
C CYS A 214 -2.02 22.32 1.63
N ASP A 215 -2.20 22.18 2.94
CA ASP A 215 -1.17 21.71 3.87
C ASP A 215 -0.77 20.24 3.63
N GLY A 216 0.24 19.76 4.35
CA GLY A 216 0.71 18.37 4.22
C GLY A 216 -0.40 17.33 4.48
N LYS A 217 -1.40 17.64 5.32
CA LYS A 217 -2.54 16.74 5.58
C LYS A 217 -3.49 16.71 4.39
N CYS A 218 -3.85 17.86 3.84
CA CYS A 218 -4.62 17.99 2.62
C CYS A 218 -3.93 17.24 1.46
N GLN A 219 -2.62 17.42 1.30
CA GLN A 219 -1.82 16.70 0.30
C GLN A 219 -1.78 15.18 0.55
N LEU A 220 -1.90 14.71 1.79
CA LEU A 220 -1.95 13.28 2.10
C LEU A 220 -3.31 12.67 1.75
N MET A 221 -4.43 13.39 1.97
CA MET A 221 -5.75 12.97 1.49
C MET A 221 -5.81 12.97 -0.04
N ALA A 222 -5.07 13.90 -0.64
CA ALA A 222 -4.96 14.05 -2.07
C ALA A 222 -3.85 13.22 -2.74
N LYS A 223 -2.98 12.54 -1.99
CA LYS A 223 -2.28 11.41 -2.58
C LYS A 223 -3.38 10.39 -2.77
N GLU A 224 -3.55 9.92 -4.01
CA GLU A 224 -4.46 8.82 -4.26
C GLU A 224 -4.24 7.84 -3.10
N VAL A 225 -5.32 7.48 -2.43
CA VAL A 225 -5.47 6.06 -2.15
C VAL A 225 -5.48 5.46 -3.55
N LYS A 226 -4.31 5.37 -4.21
CA LYS A 226 -3.92 4.22 -4.99
C LYS A 226 -4.40 3.18 -4.06
N THR A 227 -5.52 2.55 -4.41
CA THR A 227 -6.01 1.36 -3.78
C THR A 227 -4.76 0.53 -3.74
N ARG A 228 -4.04 0.66 -2.63
CA ARG A 228 -2.69 0.19 -2.57
C ARG A 228 -3.10 -1.25 -2.64
N GLU A 229 -2.70 -1.95 -3.68
CA GLU A 229 -2.59 -3.39 -3.62
C GLU A 229 -1.52 -3.74 -2.54
N GLY A 230 -1.48 -3.00 -1.43
CA GLY A 230 -0.95 -3.39 -0.17
C GLY A 230 -1.79 -4.53 0.36
N TRP A 231 -1.10 -5.37 1.10
CA TRP A 231 -1.63 -6.56 1.72
C TRP A 231 -2.87 -6.24 2.55
N ASN A 232 -4.00 -6.87 2.21
CA ASN A 232 -5.19 -6.83 3.05
C ASN A 232 -4.84 -7.41 4.42
N LYS A 233 -5.62 -7.09 5.46
CA LYS A 233 -5.44 -7.71 6.79
C LYS A 233 -5.46 -9.24 6.69
N ALA A 234 -6.38 -9.78 5.88
CA ALA A 234 -6.46 -11.20 5.59
C ALA A 234 -5.17 -11.73 4.92
N ASP A 235 -4.66 -11.04 3.89
CA ASP A 235 -3.43 -11.45 3.21
C ASP A 235 -2.23 -11.49 4.17
N LYS A 236 -2.11 -10.50 5.08
CA LYS A 236 -1.04 -10.47 6.09
C LYS A 236 -1.12 -11.66 7.05
N VAL A 237 -2.32 -12.00 7.52
CA VAL A 237 -2.55 -13.15 8.40
C VAL A 237 -2.20 -14.45 7.67
N LEU A 238 -2.66 -14.61 6.43
CA LEU A 238 -2.41 -15.81 5.64
C LEU A 238 -0.90 -15.99 5.35
N LEU A 239 -0.19 -14.91 5.01
CA LEU A 239 1.25 -14.92 4.77
C LEU A 239 2.03 -15.31 6.04
N SER A 240 1.58 -14.83 7.21
CA SER A 240 2.14 -15.21 8.50
C SER A 240 1.97 -16.70 8.80
N ILE A 241 0.76 -17.25 8.60
CA ILE A 241 0.48 -18.67 8.86
C ILE A 241 1.31 -19.56 7.93
N LEU A 242 1.37 -19.22 6.64
CA LEU A 242 2.03 -20.04 5.64
C LEU A 242 3.57 -19.97 5.77
N SER A 243 4.11 -18.83 6.22
CA SER A 243 5.53 -18.70 6.59
C SER A 243 5.88 -19.50 7.85
N LEU A 244 5.02 -19.45 8.88
CA LEU A 244 5.20 -20.23 10.11
C LEU A 244 5.16 -21.74 9.82
N PHE A 245 4.25 -22.18 8.96
CA PHE A 245 4.17 -23.57 8.52
C PHE A 245 5.43 -24.02 7.78
N GLY A 246 5.92 -23.24 6.82
CA GLY A 246 7.18 -23.52 6.11
C GLY A 246 8.38 -23.57 7.06
N PHE A 247 8.43 -22.67 8.04
CA PHE A 247 9.46 -22.67 9.08
C PHE A 247 9.41 -23.92 9.98
N ALA A 248 8.21 -24.33 10.41
CA ALA A 248 8.03 -25.56 11.19
C ALA A 248 8.48 -26.81 10.43
N MET A 249 8.18 -26.92 9.13
CA MET A 249 8.66 -28.00 8.28
C MET A 249 10.18 -28.01 8.15
N LEU A 250 10.81 -26.84 7.99
CA LEU A 250 12.26 -26.71 7.94
C LEU A 250 12.91 -27.21 9.25
N LEU A 251 12.35 -26.83 10.39
CA LEU A 251 12.83 -27.32 11.70
C LEU A 251 12.67 -28.83 11.85
N ALA A 252 11.55 -29.39 11.38
CA ALA A 252 11.33 -30.84 11.40
C ALA A 252 12.36 -31.58 10.54
N ILE A 253 12.68 -31.06 9.35
CA ILE A 253 13.74 -31.59 8.47
C ILE A 253 15.10 -31.57 9.17
N ILE A 254 15.45 -30.44 9.80
CA ILE A 254 16.72 -30.30 10.54
C ILE A 254 16.79 -31.31 11.69
N LYS A 255 15.72 -31.41 12.50
CA LYS A 255 15.63 -32.35 13.62
C LYS A 255 15.74 -33.80 13.15
N LYS A 256 15.01 -34.16 12.09
CA LYS A 256 15.03 -35.51 11.52
C LYS A 256 16.42 -35.87 10.96
N ARG A 257 17.07 -34.95 10.26
CA ARG A 257 18.45 -35.15 9.78
C ARG A 257 19.45 -35.24 10.93
N SER A 258 19.28 -34.50 12.02
CA SER A 258 20.19 -34.61 13.17
C SER A 258 20.11 -35.95 13.90
N LYS A 259 18.99 -36.68 13.77
CA LYS A 259 18.79 -38.00 14.39
C LYS A 259 19.25 -39.16 13.50
N MET A 260 19.56 -38.91 12.23
CA MET A 260 19.97 -39.95 11.30
C MET A 260 21.41 -40.40 11.64
N SER A 261 21.61 -41.72 11.79
CA SER A 261 22.87 -42.30 12.23
C SER A 261 24.01 -41.96 11.26
N ASN A 262 25.23 -41.77 11.77
CA ASN A 262 26.40 -41.43 10.96
C ASN A 262 26.65 -42.41 9.80
N LYS A 263 26.18 -43.66 9.91
CA LYS A 263 26.32 -44.68 8.85
C LYS A 263 25.43 -44.38 7.64
N ASP A 264 24.16 -44.06 7.86
CA ASP A 264 23.22 -43.70 6.79
C ASP A 264 23.56 -42.33 6.19
N ALA A 265 24.04 -41.41 7.04
CA ALA A 265 24.51 -40.10 6.59
C ALA A 265 25.69 -40.20 5.61
N LEU A 266 26.57 -41.20 5.78
CA LEU A 266 27.70 -41.44 4.89
C LEU A 266 27.27 -42.04 3.55
N LEU A 267 26.30 -42.96 3.54
CA LEU A 267 25.73 -43.50 2.30
C LEU A 267 24.96 -42.43 1.51
N GLU A 268 24.20 -41.58 2.21
CA GLU A 268 23.52 -40.44 1.59
C GLU A 268 24.53 -39.39 1.08
N GLN A 269 25.60 -39.09 1.84
CA GLN A 269 26.67 -38.20 1.39
C GLN A 269 27.44 -38.76 0.20
N ALA A 270 27.62 -40.08 0.10
CA ALA A 270 28.22 -40.68 -1.09
C ALA A 270 27.34 -40.45 -2.33
N ALA A 271 26.03 -40.68 -2.22
CA ALA A 271 25.09 -40.44 -3.31
C ALA A 271 24.95 -38.94 -3.68
N ILE A 272 24.97 -38.05 -2.69
CA ILE A 272 24.84 -36.60 -2.90
C ILE A 272 26.16 -35.98 -3.40
N SER A 273 27.31 -36.44 -2.90
CA SER A 273 28.62 -35.97 -3.37
C SER A 273 28.94 -36.43 -4.80
N ALA A 274 28.36 -37.54 -5.26
CA ALA A 274 28.42 -37.95 -6.66
C ALA A 274 27.78 -36.92 -7.60
N ALA A 275 26.79 -36.15 -7.13
CA ALA A 275 26.21 -35.01 -7.84
C ALA A 275 26.98 -33.69 -7.63
N GLY A 276 28.09 -33.71 -6.87
CA GLY A 276 28.94 -32.53 -6.60
C GLY A 276 28.32 -31.48 -5.68
N LEU A 277 27.18 -31.75 -5.05
CA LEU A 277 26.45 -30.76 -4.24
C LEU A 277 26.69 -31.02 -2.75
N GLN A 278 27.48 -30.17 -2.09
CA GLN A 278 27.70 -30.31 -0.64
C GLN A 278 26.40 -30.05 0.14
N GLN A 279 26.13 -30.83 1.19
CA GLN A 279 24.90 -30.73 2.01
C GLN A 279 24.67 -29.32 2.59
N THR A 280 25.75 -28.58 2.85
CA THR A 280 25.71 -27.17 3.27
C THR A 280 25.08 -26.25 2.22
N HIS A 281 25.21 -26.56 0.93
CA HIS A 281 24.61 -25.78 -0.16
C HIS A 281 23.09 -25.88 -0.18
N ILE A 282 22.52 -27.02 0.22
CA ILE A 282 21.06 -27.21 0.26
C ILE A 282 20.44 -26.26 1.30
N ILE A 283 21.02 -26.22 2.50
CA ILE A 283 20.56 -25.29 3.56
C ILE A 283 20.77 -23.84 3.12
N GLY A 284 21.91 -23.53 2.51
CA GLY A 284 22.19 -22.20 1.97
C GLY A 284 21.19 -21.73 0.91
N MET A 285 20.83 -22.61 -0.04
CA MET A 285 19.82 -22.35 -1.08
C MET A 285 18.45 -22.02 -0.46
N PHE A 286 18.02 -22.76 0.56
CA PHE A 286 16.75 -22.48 1.24
C PHE A 286 16.75 -21.13 1.97
N CYS A 287 17.83 -20.80 2.68
CA CYS A 287 17.95 -19.49 3.34
C CYS A 287 17.94 -18.33 2.33
N LEU A 288 18.65 -18.48 1.20
CA LEU A 288 18.66 -17.49 0.13
C LEU A 288 17.27 -17.30 -0.48
N LEU A 289 16.53 -18.38 -0.72
CA LEU A 289 15.18 -18.34 -1.28
C LEU A 289 14.20 -17.61 -0.33
N ILE A 290 14.29 -17.84 0.98
CA ILE A 290 13.51 -17.10 1.99
C ILE A 290 13.81 -15.60 1.94
N LEU A 291 15.08 -15.22 1.80
CA LEU A 291 15.49 -13.80 1.69
C LEU A 291 14.86 -13.15 0.45
N ILE A 292 14.90 -13.82 -0.71
CA ILE A 292 14.27 -13.33 -1.95
C ILE A 292 12.76 -13.13 -1.76
N ILE A 293 12.07 -14.08 -1.11
CA ILE A 293 10.63 -13.95 -0.82
C ILE A 293 10.36 -12.74 0.08
N LEU A 294 11.17 -12.52 1.11
CA LEU A 294 11.06 -11.33 1.98
C LEU A 294 11.25 -10.03 1.19
N MET A 295 12.23 -9.98 0.29
CA MET A 295 12.43 -8.81 -0.58
C MET A 295 11.20 -8.55 -1.46
N PHE A 296 10.64 -9.57 -2.11
CA PHE A 296 9.44 -9.38 -2.94
C PHE A 296 8.19 -9.01 -2.14
N ALA A 297 8.05 -9.50 -0.91
CA ALA A 297 6.99 -9.10 0.00
C ALA A 297 7.09 -7.60 0.35
N LEU A 298 8.31 -7.08 0.55
CA LEU A 298 8.57 -5.65 0.80
C LEU A 298 8.28 -4.78 -0.41
N VAL A 299 8.58 -5.26 -1.63
CA VAL A 299 8.26 -4.54 -2.88
C VAL A 299 6.76 -4.54 -3.18
N GLY A 300 5.97 -5.44 -2.56
CA GLY A 300 4.51 -5.48 -2.71
C GLY A 300 4.02 -6.30 -3.90
N LEU A 301 4.86 -7.16 -4.47
CA LEU A 301 4.48 -8.02 -5.61
C LEU A 301 3.67 -9.23 -5.13
N LYS A 302 2.37 -9.02 -4.85
CA LYS A 302 1.47 -10.03 -4.26
C LYS A 302 1.48 -11.36 -5.01
N LYS A 303 1.21 -11.33 -6.32
CA LYS A 303 1.02 -12.55 -7.14
C LYS A 303 2.27 -13.43 -7.15
N ILE A 304 3.45 -12.82 -7.31
CA ILE A 304 4.73 -13.53 -7.37
C ILE A 304 5.11 -14.07 -6.00
N THR A 305 4.94 -13.27 -4.94
CA THR A 305 5.23 -13.68 -3.56
C THR A 305 4.41 -14.90 -3.17
N TRP A 306 3.10 -14.92 -3.50
CA TRP A 306 2.22 -16.07 -3.26
C TRP A 306 2.69 -17.34 -3.98
N ALA A 307 2.98 -17.23 -5.29
CA ALA A 307 3.41 -18.38 -6.07
C ALA A 307 4.72 -19.00 -5.52
N LEU A 308 5.71 -18.17 -5.20
CA LEU A 308 6.98 -18.64 -4.65
C LEU A 308 6.81 -19.27 -3.27
N LEU A 309 6.00 -18.66 -2.39
CA LEU A 309 5.74 -19.17 -1.05
C LEU A 309 5.05 -20.54 -1.10
N LEU A 310 4.08 -20.74 -2.01
CA LEU A 310 3.41 -22.02 -2.18
C LEU A 310 4.33 -23.10 -2.76
N ILE A 311 5.11 -22.78 -3.80
CA ILE A 311 6.07 -23.72 -4.38
C ILE A 311 7.10 -24.15 -3.33
N LEU A 312 7.62 -23.21 -2.54
CA LEU A 312 8.56 -23.50 -1.45
C LEU A 312 7.97 -24.49 -0.44
N ASN A 313 6.73 -24.27 0.00
CA ASN A 313 6.06 -25.16 0.95
C ASN A 313 5.80 -26.55 0.36
N ILE A 314 5.42 -26.65 -0.92
CA ILE A 314 5.23 -27.94 -1.61
C ILE A 314 6.56 -28.70 -1.69
N VAL A 315 7.66 -28.03 -2.04
CA VAL A 315 9.00 -28.65 -2.12
C VAL A 315 9.46 -29.11 -0.74
N LEU A 316 9.30 -28.30 0.31
CA LEU A 316 9.64 -28.67 1.68
C LEU A 316 8.82 -29.87 2.17
N PHE A 317 7.53 -29.90 1.85
CA PHE A 317 6.64 -30.99 2.21
C PHE A 317 7.01 -32.30 1.50
N ALA A 318 7.22 -32.26 0.18
CA ALA A 318 7.63 -33.43 -0.61
C ALA A 318 8.98 -33.99 -0.10
N TYR A 319 9.89 -33.09 0.26
CA TYR A 319 11.18 -33.48 0.83
C TYR A 319 11.07 -34.10 2.22
N LEU A 320 10.21 -33.56 3.09
CA LEU A 320 9.92 -34.13 4.40
C LEU A 320 9.26 -35.52 4.28
N MET A 321 8.33 -35.69 3.34
CA MET A 321 7.74 -36.99 3.02
C MET A 321 8.80 -37.98 2.57
N LYS A 322 9.70 -37.59 1.65
CA LYS A 322 10.81 -38.44 1.21
C LYS A 322 11.66 -38.92 2.38
N LEU A 323 12.12 -38.00 3.23
CA LEU A 323 12.88 -38.35 4.44
C LEU A 323 12.09 -39.25 5.40
N THR A 324 10.76 -39.22 5.35
CA THR A 324 9.90 -40.05 6.19
C THR A 324 9.70 -41.45 5.66
N VAL A 325 9.57 -41.60 4.35
CA VAL A 325 9.55 -42.92 3.70
C VAL A 325 10.90 -43.59 3.86
N ASP A 326 11.99 -42.87 3.54
CA ASP A 326 13.35 -43.42 3.60
C ASP A 326 13.74 -43.83 5.04
N GLY A 327 13.29 -43.07 6.04
CA GLY A 327 13.52 -43.42 7.45
C GLY A 327 12.60 -44.52 8.02
N SER A 328 11.54 -44.91 7.30
CA SER A 328 10.59 -45.94 7.76
C SER A 328 10.92 -47.34 7.24
N VAL A 329 11.77 -47.46 6.22
CA VAL A 329 12.22 -48.76 5.73
C VAL A 329 13.30 -49.27 6.67
N LYS A 330 12.92 -49.99 7.74
CA LYS A 330 13.88 -50.80 8.50
C LYS A 330 14.43 -51.85 7.52
N GLU A 331 15.68 -51.73 7.11
CA GLU A 331 16.34 -52.77 6.30
C GLU A 331 16.38 -54.06 7.13
N THR A 332 15.52 -55.02 6.78
CA THR A 332 15.65 -56.39 7.27
C THR A 332 16.89 -56.99 6.61
N ILE A 333 18.01 -56.96 7.32
CA ILE A 333 19.24 -57.60 6.87
C ILE A 333 19.00 -59.12 6.85
N ILE A 334 18.83 -59.68 5.66
CA ILE A 334 18.76 -61.12 5.46
C ILE A 334 20.20 -61.64 5.54
N GLY A 335 20.50 -62.38 6.61
CA GLY A 335 21.82 -63.00 6.76
C GLY A 335 22.12 -63.99 5.62
N PRO A 336 23.39 -64.35 5.38
CA PRO A 336 23.78 -65.34 4.37
C PRO A 336 23.08 -66.71 4.54
N ASP A 337 22.52 -66.97 5.73
CA ASP A 337 21.80 -68.18 6.09
C ASP A 337 20.28 -68.10 5.78
N GLY A 338 19.80 -67.01 5.18
CA GLY A 338 18.39 -66.78 4.84
C GLY A 338 17.47 -66.51 6.05
N LYS A 339 18.01 -66.47 7.27
CA LYS A 339 17.25 -66.06 8.47
C LYS A 339 17.18 -64.54 8.55
N ILE A 340 15.95 -64.03 8.72
CA ILE A 340 15.69 -62.65 9.12
C ILE A 340 16.14 -62.55 10.58
N VAL A 341 17.31 -61.95 10.80
CA VAL A 341 17.70 -61.56 12.15
C VAL A 341 16.99 -60.24 12.41
N GLU A 342 15.87 -60.31 13.13
CA GLU A 342 15.34 -59.09 13.75
C GLU A 342 16.44 -58.57 14.66
N GLN A 343 17.03 -57.44 14.25
CA GLN A 343 18.00 -56.75 15.06
C GLN A 343 17.22 -56.29 16.29
N ALA A 344 17.34 -57.03 17.39
CA ALA A 344 16.75 -56.66 18.67
C ALA A 344 17.15 -55.21 18.92
N ASP A 345 16.15 -54.34 18.96
CA ASP A 345 16.31 -52.90 19.19
C ASP A 345 16.97 -52.76 20.59
N SER A 346 18.30 -52.72 20.59
CA SER A 346 19.11 -52.30 21.73
C SER A 346 18.98 -50.80 21.80
N ASP A 347 18.56 -50.30 22.97
CA ASP A 347 18.58 -48.90 23.41
C ASP A 347 17.19 -48.23 23.44
N ASP A 348 16.25 -48.86 24.13
CA ASP A 348 15.30 -48.13 24.98
C ASP A 348 16.04 -47.64 26.24
N GLU A 349 16.78 -46.54 26.14
CA GLU A 349 17.09 -45.72 27.31
C GLU A 349 15.86 -44.86 27.65
N GLU A 350 15.04 -45.37 28.58
CA GLU A 350 14.00 -44.60 29.24
C GLU A 350 14.64 -43.47 30.07
N GLU A 351 14.77 -42.29 29.49
CA GLU A 351 15.15 -41.07 30.21
C GLU A 351 13.93 -40.57 31.00
N TYR A 352 13.86 -40.96 32.28
CA TYR A 352 12.88 -40.45 33.25
C TYR A 352 13.14 -38.96 33.53
N GLU A 353 12.34 -38.06 32.96
CA GLU A 353 12.29 -36.65 33.38
C GLU A 353 11.68 -36.55 34.79
N VAL A 354 12.52 -36.36 35.80
CA VAL A 354 12.10 -35.99 37.16
C VAL A 354 11.84 -34.48 37.19
N GLU A 355 10.58 -34.08 37.38
CA GLU A 355 10.19 -32.71 37.73
C GLU A 355 10.90 -32.28 39.03
N SER A 356 11.87 -31.36 38.94
CA SER A 356 12.41 -30.67 40.11
C SER A 356 11.65 -29.37 40.36
N ALA A 357 10.67 -29.44 41.26
CA ALA A 357 10.14 -28.27 41.95
C ALA A 357 11.22 -27.66 42.86
N ALA A 358 11.15 -26.33 43.00
CA ALA A 358 12.08 -25.50 43.75
C ALA A 358 12.27 -25.93 45.22
N ALA A 359 13.52 -26.00 45.68
CA ALA A 359 13.85 -25.82 47.10
C ALA A 359 15.30 -25.36 47.32
N SER A 360 15.41 -24.31 48.12
CA SER A 360 16.58 -23.71 48.75
C SER A 360 17.56 -24.71 49.40
N GLY A 361 18.86 -24.48 49.18
CA GLY A 361 19.78 -24.25 50.30
C GLY A 361 20.87 -25.29 50.59
N ARG A 362 22.02 -24.73 50.98
CA ARG A 362 23.19 -25.27 51.70
C ARG A 362 24.24 -26.03 50.91
N GLY A 363 25.45 -25.44 50.93
CA GLY A 363 26.67 -25.99 50.39
C GLY A 363 27.18 -27.21 51.16
N GLY A 364 27.78 -28.10 50.39
CA GLY A 364 28.71 -29.14 50.85
C GLY A 364 29.96 -29.05 49.98
N ALA A 365 31.11 -28.97 50.64
CA ALA A 365 32.42 -29.02 50.01
C ALA A 365 32.64 -30.41 49.39
N TYR A 366 33.12 -30.44 48.15
CA TYR A 366 33.57 -31.68 47.51
C TYR A 366 35.02 -31.95 47.94
N GLU A 367 35.23 -33.09 48.59
CA GLU A 367 36.54 -33.66 48.88
C GLU A 367 36.91 -34.59 47.71
N ASN A 368 38.12 -34.38 47.16
CA ASN A 368 38.61 -35.05 45.95
C ASN A 368 39.21 -36.43 46.33
N PRO A 369 38.87 -37.53 45.66
CA PRO A 369 39.45 -38.83 45.98
C PRO A 369 40.90 -38.94 45.49
N ASP A 370 41.79 -39.39 46.38
CA ASP A 370 43.20 -39.66 46.10
C ASP A 370 43.36 -40.84 45.12
N LEU A 371 44.18 -40.63 44.09
CA LEU A 371 44.56 -41.64 43.12
C LEU A 371 45.70 -42.52 43.68
N PRO A 372 45.70 -43.84 43.44
CA PRO A 372 46.76 -44.73 43.90
C PRO A 372 48.08 -44.47 43.16
N GLN A 373 49.18 -44.39 43.92
CA GLN A 373 50.53 -44.30 43.39
C GLN A 373 50.95 -45.64 42.79
N ILE A 374 51.39 -45.60 41.53
CA ILE A 374 51.98 -46.72 40.81
C ILE A 374 53.47 -46.74 41.18
N SER A 375 53.95 -47.83 41.79
CA SER A 375 55.39 -48.08 42.00
C SER A 375 55.98 -48.92 40.88
#